data_AF-A0A2J7QVI6-F1
#
_entry.id   AF-A0A2J7QVI6-F1
#
_cell.length_a   1.000
_cell.length_b   1.000
_cell.length_c   1.000
_cell.angle_alpha   90.00
_cell.angle_beta   90.00
_cell.angle_gamma   90.00
#
_symmetry.space_group_name_H-M   'P 1'
#
loop_
_entity.id
_entity.type
_entity.pdbx_description
1 polymer ?
#
loop_
_entity_poly.entity_id
_entity_poly.type
_entity_poly.pdbx_seq_one_letter_code
_entity_poly.pdbx_strand_id
1 'polypeptide(L)'
;ALHDAIGKDSVEIIDLLCNVPGVDFTLKNKRGFNVLHHAALKGNNFATERLLGRTRQLVDVKKDDGFAALHLACLNGHRAVAETLLAQGQAEVDLRNNRKQTPLLLAVSQGHCSVVELVVSMSADVHAEDEDGDTGLHLALMKRATISTEINELEAPTIYGIFMQLASRTVEHLVALAIACYLVQEGCKLNKKNNKGKSPLDLVQDTVMADLLQQYVTPRSVANEPLARSLIVDSESSVQSDSDGSNTSVGEKRAPAPVECAVCSELGEENVLFEPCGHRIACEDCSARMKKCLRCGQFVTKRLTQDGRVIACKSRQPSTERLRYLESKIAEIEEAHCCSICMERRRNVVFLCGHGACEKCSTTLKICHMCRKTITKKINLY
;
A
#
# COMPACT_ATOMS: atom_id res chain seq x y z
N ALA A 1 12.49 -20.79 -6.51
CA ALA A 1 13.35 -20.64 -5.31
C ALA A 1 12.66 -19.78 -4.25
N LEU A 2 12.71 -18.43 -4.34
CA LEU A 2 12.12 -17.57 -3.30
C LEU A 2 10.60 -17.73 -3.18
N HIS A 3 9.86 -17.76 -4.31
CA HIS A 3 8.42 -18.08 -4.27
C HIS A 3 8.12 -19.43 -3.62
N ASP A 4 8.92 -20.47 -3.90
CA ASP A 4 8.71 -21.80 -3.32
C ASP A 4 9.02 -21.82 -1.82
N ALA A 5 10.05 -21.09 -1.39
CA ALA A 5 10.41 -20.95 0.02
C ALA A 5 9.29 -20.25 0.81
N ILE A 6 8.72 -19.18 0.26
CA ILE A 6 7.54 -18.48 0.81
C ILE A 6 6.34 -19.43 0.89
N GLY A 7 6.09 -20.20 -0.16
CA GLY A 7 4.97 -21.14 -0.22
C GLY A 7 5.07 -22.32 0.74
N LYS A 8 6.30 -22.69 1.14
CA LYS A 8 6.60 -23.75 2.13
C LYS A 8 6.91 -23.20 3.53
N ASP A 9 6.81 -21.89 3.71
CA ASP A 9 7.14 -21.20 4.96
C ASP A 9 8.55 -21.50 5.51
N SER A 10 9.52 -21.63 4.60
CA SER A 10 10.90 -21.94 4.96
C SER A 10 11.67 -20.67 5.36
N VAL A 11 11.47 -20.24 6.61
CA VAL A 11 12.02 -19.01 7.21
C VAL A 11 13.51 -18.80 6.92
N GLU A 12 14.35 -19.83 7.13
CA GLU A 12 15.80 -19.76 6.92
C GLU A 12 16.16 -19.47 5.45
N ILE A 13 15.47 -20.12 4.51
CA ILE A 13 15.71 -19.94 3.07
C ILE A 13 15.21 -18.55 2.64
N ILE A 14 14.08 -18.10 3.19
CA ILE A 14 13.55 -16.76 2.93
C ILE A 14 14.54 -15.70 3.38
N ASP A 15 15.07 -15.81 4.60
CA ASP A 15 16.04 -14.86 5.14
C ASP A 15 17.33 -14.86 4.33
N LEU A 16 17.89 -16.04 4.05
CA LEU A 16 19.09 -16.18 3.22
C LEU A 16 18.90 -15.53 1.85
N LEU A 17 17.82 -15.85 1.14
CA LEU A 17 17.56 -15.31 -0.20
C LEU A 17 17.26 -13.81 -0.18
N CYS A 18 16.66 -13.27 0.88
CA CYS A 18 16.44 -11.83 0.99
C CYS A 18 17.75 -11.04 1.20
N ASN A 19 18.74 -11.66 1.84
CA ASN A 19 20.03 -11.03 2.15
C ASN A 19 21.08 -11.19 1.04
N VAL A 20 20.88 -12.10 0.09
CA VAL A 20 21.82 -12.27 -1.04
C VAL A 20 21.79 -11.02 -1.94
N PRO A 21 22.97 -10.42 -2.23
CA PRO A 21 23.07 -9.33 -3.20
C PRO A 21 22.77 -9.84 -4.62
N GLY A 22 22.06 -9.03 -5.42
CA GLY A 22 21.73 -9.39 -6.80
C GLY A 22 20.47 -10.24 -7.01
N VAL A 23 19.73 -10.59 -5.95
CA VAL A 23 18.40 -11.21 -6.13
C VAL A 23 17.44 -10.23 -6.77
N ASP A 24 16.86 -10.62 -7.90
CA ASP A 24 15.82 -9.86 -8.59
C ASP A 24 14.43 -10.20 -8.05
N PHE A 25 13.88 -9.31 -7.24
CA PHE A 25 12.53 -9.44 -6.68
C PHE A 25 11.41 -9.05 -7.65
N THR A 26 11.74 -8.50 -8.82
CA THR A 26 10.73 -8.09 -9.81
C THR A 26 10.17 -9.27 -10.60
N LEU A 27 10.85 -10.43 -10.52
CA LEU A 27 10.44 -11.65 -11.19
C LEU A 27 9.07 -12.13 -10.73
N LYS A 28 8.26 -12.54 -11.72
CA LYS A 28 6.95 -13.16 -11.51
C LYS A 28 7.05 -14.68 -11.65
N ASN A 29 6.27 -15.41 -10.87
CA ASN A 29 6.12 -16.86 -11.06
C ASN A 29 5.22 -17.18 -12.28
N LYS A 30 5.04 -18.47 -12.58
CA LYS A 30 4.21 -18.93 -13.71
C LYS A 30 2.74 -18.48 -13.65
N ARG A 31 2.26 -18.06 -12.49
CA ARG A 31 0.90 -17.55 -12.26
C ARG A 31 0.85 -16.01 -12.28
N GLY A 32 1.95 -15.33 -12.62
CA GLY A 32 2.03 -13.87 -12.67
C GLY A 32 2.24 -13.18 -11.31
N PHE A 33 2.52 -13.92 -10.23
CA PHE A 33 2.71 -13.36 -8.90
C PHE A 33 4.16 -12.89 -8.72
N ASN A 34 4.37 -11.64 -8.32
CA ASN A 34 5.64 -11.21 -7.74
C ASN A 34 5.79 -11.82 -6.33
N VAL A 35 6.92 -11.59 -5.68
CA VAL A 35 7.23 -12.17 -4.36
C VAL A 35 6.27 -11.70 -3.26
N LEU A 36 5.88 -10.41 -3.25
CA LEU A 36 4.94 -9.85 -2.27
C LEU A 36 3.51 -10.38 -2.49
N HIS A 37 3.06 -10.51 -3.74
CA HIS A 37 1.79 -11.14 -4.07
C HIS A 37 1.73 -12.57 -3.55
N HIS A 38 2.84 -13.31 -3.67
CA HIS A 38 2.87 -14.69 -3.21
C HIS A 38 2.91 -14.79 -1.69
N ALA A 39 3.66 -13.93 -1.01
CA ALA A 39 3.67 -13.84 0.46
C ALA A 39 2.28 -13.48 0.99
N ALA A 40 1.62 -12.48 0.41
CA ALA A 40 0.26 -12.07 0.76
C ALA A 40 -0.79 -13.13 0.46
N LEU A 41 -0.69 -13.87 -0.65
CA LEU A 41 -1.57 -14.99 -0.94
C LEU A 41 -1.45 -16.12 0.10
N LYS A 42 -0.23 -16.34 0.60
CA LYS A 42 0.08 -17.44 1.54
C LYS A 42 -0.07 -17.08 3.01
N GLY A 43 -0.26 -15.80 3.35
CA GLY A 43 -0.32 -15.35 4.73
C GLY A 43 1.04 -15.31 5.42
N ASN A 44 2.13 -15.30 4.65
CA ASN A 44 3.48 -15.34 5.21
C ASN A 44 3.93 -13.93 5.64
N ASN A 45 3.66 -13.57 6.89
CA ASN A 45 4.04 -12.26 7.43
C ASN A 45 5.56 -12.09 7.51
N PHE A 46 6.29 -13.11 7.96
CA PHE A 46 7.75 -13.09 8.04
C PHE A 46 8.38 -12.75 6.68
N ALA A 47 7.96 -13.43 5.62
CA ALA A 47 8.42 -13.13 4.27
C ALA A 47 8.06 -11.70 3.86
N THR A 48 6.86 -11.25 4.17
CA THR A 48 6.40 -9.90 3.82
C THR A 48 7.30 -8.84 4.46
N GLU A 49 7.55 -8.92 5.76
CA GLU A 49 8.44 -8.00 6.49
C GLU A 49 9.85 -7.99 5.89
N ARG A 50 10.44 -9.18 5.69
CA ARG A 50 11.80 -9.29 5.13
C ARG A 50 11.90 -8.74 3.71
N LEU A 51 10.88 -8.93 2.88
CA LEU A 51 10.85 -8.43 1.52
C LEU A 51 10.70 -6.90 1.46
N LEU A 52 9.90 -6.30 2.34
CA LEU A 52 9.55 -4.87 2.27
C LEU A 52 10.77 -3.96 2.30
N GLY A 53 11.82 -4.31 3.05
CA GLY A 53 13.06 -3.53 3.12
C GLY A 53 13.76 -3.34 1.77
N ARG A 54 13.54 -4.23 0.79
CA ARG A 54 14.16 -4.17 -0.55
C ARG A 54 13.17 -4.06 -1.70
N THR A 55 11.87 -4.21 -1.43
CA THR A 55 10.83 -4.35 -2.46
C THR A 55 9.66 -3.41 -2.28
N ARG A 56 9.84 -2.31 -1.55
CA ARG A 56 8.83 -1.27 -1.33
C ARG A 56 8.11 -0.80 -2.61
N GLN A 57 8.85 -0.69 -3.71
CA GLN A 57 8.34 -0.32 -5.04
C GLN A 57 7.37 -1.35 -5.66
N LEU A 58 7.27 -2.56 -5.10
CA LEU A 58 6.41 -3.63 -5.58
C LEU A 58 5.08 -3.76 -4.81
N VAL A 59 4.90 -3.01 -3.72
CA VAL A 59 3.74 -3.12 -2.81
C VAL A 59 2.41 -2.91 -3.55
N ASP A 60 2.31 -1.82 -4.32
CA ASP A 60 1.10 -1.46 -5.07
C ASP A 60 1.13 -1.92 -6.53
N VAL A 61 2.15 -2.69 -6.93
CA VAL A 61 2.21 -3.25 -8.29
C VAL A 61 1.07 -4.23 -8.45
N LYS A 62 0.28 -4.07 -9.50
CA LYS A 62 -0.82 -4.98 -9.80
C LYS A 62 -0.34 -6.13 -10.67
N LYS A 63 -0.87 -7.33 -10.42
CA LYS A 63 -0.80 -8.45 -11.38
C LYS A 63 -1.87 -8.28 -12.47
N ASP A 64 -1.93 -9.21 -13.41
CA ASP A 64 -2.67 -9.03 -14.66
C ASP A 64 -4.20 -8.89 -14.47
N ASP A 65 -4.77 -9.43 -13.39
CA ASP A 65 -6.19 -9.24 -13.00
C ASP A 65 -6.42 -8.02 -12.09
N GLY A 66 -5.41 -7.18 -11.90
CA GLY A 66 -5.49 -5.93 -11.14
C GLY A 66 -5.23 -6.07 -9.65
N PHE A 67 -4.99 -7.28 -9.12
CA PHE A 67 -4.73 -7.47 -7.69
C PHE A 67 -3.30 -7.06 -7.33
N ALA A 68 -3.18 -6.27 -6.26
CA ALA A 68 -1.93 -5.98 -5.55
C ALA A 68 -1.80 -6.87 -4.30
N ALA A 69 -0.68 -6.76 -3.58
CA ALA A 69 -0.43 -7.58 -2.38
C ALA A 69 -1.51 -7.38 -1.30
N LEU A 70 -1.89 -6.14 -1.02
CA LEU A 70 -2.91 -5.83 0.00
C LEU A 70 -4.27 -6.44 -0.35
N HIS A 71 -4.68 -6.42 -1.62
CA HIS A 71 -5.91 -7.07 -2.06
C HIS A 71 -5.92 -8.58 -1.75
N LEU A 72 -4.79 -9.25 -1.97
CA LEU A 72 -4.67 -10.70 -1.73
C LEU A 72 -4.69 -11.02 -0.24
N ALA A 73 -4.01 -10.22 0.59
CA ALA A 73 -4.04 -10.38 2.03
C ALA A 73 -5.47 -10.20 2.56
N CYS A 74 -6.17 -9.15 2.11
CA CYS A 74 -7.54 -8.88 2.54
C CYS A 74 -8.56 -9.90 2.03
N LEU A 75 -8.39 -10.40 0.80
CA LEU A 75 -9.24 -11.45 0.24
C LEU A 75 -9.11 -12.80 0.97
N ASN A 76 -7.95 -13.08 1.59
CA ASN A 76 -7.69 -14.36 2.26
C ASN A 76 -7.70 -14.25 3.79
N GLY A 77 -8.02 -13.09 4.35
CA GLY A 77 -8.12 -12.90 5.81
C GLY A 77 -6.78 -12.82 6.54
N HIS A 78 -5.68 -12.57 5.83
CA HIS A 78 -4.33 -12.53 6.41
C HIS A 78 -4.06 -11.19 7.08
N ARG A 79 -4.65 -10.99 8.27
CA ARG A 79 -4.56 -9.72 9.04
C ARG A 79 -3.12 -9.26 9.24
N ALA A 80 -2.24 -10.12 9.76
CA ALA A 80 -0.85 -9.75 10.03
C ALA A 80 -0.12 -9.24 8.77
N VAL A 81 -0.35 -9.89 7.62
CA VAL A 81 0.23 -9.44 6.36
C VAL A 81 -0.36 -8.11 5.91
N ALA A 82 -1.68 -7.92 6.02
CA ALA A 82 -2.32 -6.65 5.69
C ALA A 82 -1.80 -5.51 6.56
N GLU A 83 -1.61 -5.74 7.86
CA GLU A 83 -1.08 -4.78 8.82
C GLU A 83 0.34 -4.38 8.46
N THR A 84 1.21 -5.36 8.19
CA THR A 84 2.58 -5.12 7.74
C THR A 84 2.63 -4.33 6.42
N LEU A 85 1.79 -4.67 5.45
CA LEU A 85 1.72 -3.94 4.16
C LEU A 85 1.25 -2.49 4.34
N LEU A 86 0.32 -2.23 5.25
CA LEU A 86 -0.18 -0.87 5.53
C LEU A 86 0.81 -0.06 6.36
N ALA A 87 1.25 -0.59 7.51
CA ALA A 87 2.09 0.13 8.46
C ALA A 87 3.54 0.28 7.97
N GLN A 88 4.15 -0.81 7.51
CA GLN A 88 5.54 -0.79 7.06
C GLN A 88 5.61 -0.54 5.55
N GLY A 89 4.75 -1.20 4.77
CA GLY A 89 4.73 -1.08 3.31
C GLY A 89 4.16 0.23 2.78
N GLN A 90 3.44 1.01 3.60
CA GLN A 90 2.60 2.16 3.19
C GLN A 90 1.81 1.87 1.91
N ALA A 91 1.21 0.69 1.84
CA ALA A 91 0.33 0.31 0.74
C ALA A 91 -0.82 1.32 0.61
N GLU A 92 -1.22 1.61 -0.63
CA GLU A 92 -2.40 2.42 -0.89
C GLU A 92 -3.67 1.66 -0.45
N VAL A 93 -4.31 2.13 0.62
CA VAL A 93 -5.42 1.43 1.29
C VAL A 93 -6.65 1.26 0.39
N ASP A 94 -6.92 2.25 -0.47
CA ASP A 94 -8.07 2.27 -1.38
C ASP A 94 -7.69 1.94 -2.83
N LEU A 95 -6.55 1.27 -3.03
CA LEU A 95 -6.14 0.84 -4.36
C LEU A 95 -7.23 -0.06 -4.97
N ARG A 96 -7.59 0.19 -6.23
CA ARG A 96 -8.67 -0.54 -6.91
C ARG A 96 -8.14 -1.61 -7.87
N ASN A 97 -8.68 -2.83 -7.81
CA ASN A 97 -8.40 -3.86 -8.82
C ASN A 97 -9.17 -3.61 -10.14
N ASN A 98 -9.07 -4.54 -11.10
CA ASN A 98 -9.73 -4.38 -12.41
C ASN A 98 -11.27 -4.34 -12.33
N ARG A 99 -11.86 -4.90 -11.26
CA ARG A 99 -13.30 -4.85 -10.95
C ARG A 99 -13.66 -3.66 -10.05
N LYS A 100 -12.78 -2.67 -9.96
CA LYS A 100 -12.87 -1.48 -9.10
C LYS A 100 -13.00 -1.78 -7.60
N GLN A 101 -12.72 -3.01 -7.16
CA GLN A 101 -12.83 -3.40 -5.76
C GLN A 101 -11.60 -2.91 -4.98
N THR A 102 -11.83 -2.34 -3.80
CA THR A 102 -10.78 -2.01 -2.83
C THR A 102 -10.50 -3.22 -1.91
N PRO A 103 -9.36 -3.24 -1.19
CA PRO A 103 -9.07 -4.25 -0.18
C PRO A 103 -10.19 -4.42 0.86
N LEU A 104 -10.81 -3.32 1.31
CA LEU A 104 -11.97 -3.35 2.21
C LEU A 104 -13.14 -4.14 1.63
N LEU A 105 -13.53 -3.88 0.37
CA LEU A 105 -14.64 -4.58 -0.29
C LEU A 105 -14.37 -6.09 -0.37
N LEU A 106 -13.13 -6.50 -0.63
CA LEU A 106 -12.74 -7.91 -0.65
C LEU A 106 -12.84 -8.56 0.73
N ALA A 107 -12.31 -7.92 1.78
CA ALA A 107 -12.39 -8.42 3.16
C ALA A 107 -13.84 -8.57 3.62
N VAL A 108 -14.69 -7.58 3.35
CA VAL A 108 -16.12 -7.62 3.67
C VAL A 108 -16.83 -8.75 2.92
N SER A 109 -16.52 -8.93 1.63
CA SER A 109 -17.14 -9.98 0.81
C SER A 109 -16.85 -11.40 1.30
N GLN A 110 -15.75 -11.60 2.03
CA GLN A 110 -15.36 -12.89 2.60
C GLN A 110 -15.67 -12.99 4.11
N GLY A 111 -16.10 -11.88 4.73
CA GLY A 111 -16.41 -11.85 6.16
C GLY A 111 -15.19 -11.80 7.09
N HIS A 112 -14.03 -11.33 6.62
CA HIS A 112 -12.83 -11.29 7.45
C HIS A 112 -12.85 -10.11 8.43
N CYS A 113 -13.62 -10.22 9.52
CA CYS A 113 -13.86 -9.16 10.51
C CYS A 113 -12.56 -8.48 11.00
N SER A 114 -11.55 -9.29 11.33
CA SER A 114 -10.26 -8.80 11.82
C SER A 114 -9.49 -7.96 10.80
N VAL A 115 -9.67 -8.23 9.51
CA VAL A 115 -9.11 -7.40 8.44
C VAL A 115 -9.98 -6.17 8.19
N VAL A 116 -11.30 -6.29 8.27
CA VAL A 116 -12.24 -5.17 8.08
C VAL A 116 -11.96 -4.05 9.07
N GLU A 117 -11.86 -4.36 10.38
CA GLU A 117 -11.52 -3.34 11.39
C GLU A 117 -10.12 -2.75 11.17
N LEU A 118 -9.16 -3.58 10.77
CA LEU A 118 -7.80 -3.12 10.50
C LEU A 118 -7.77 -2.09 9.37
N VAL A 119 -8.37 -2.39 8.21
CA VAL A 119 -8.30 -1.48 7.06
C VAL A 119 -9.11 -0.21 7.30
N VAL A 120 -10.25 -0.29 8.01
CA VAL A 120 -11.03 0.89 8.39
C VAL A 120 -10.27 1.76 9.40
N SER A 121 -9.59 1.17 10.39
CA SER A 121 -8.74 1.94 11.31
C SER A 121 -7.54 2.59 10.61
N MET A 122 -7.10 2.03 9.47
CA MET A 122 -6.13 2.63 8.55
C MET A 122 -6.77 3.61 7.54
N SER A 123 -7.97 4.13 7.84
CA SER A 123 -8.70 5.14 7.06
C SER A 123 -9.13 4.72 5.65
N ALA A 124 -9.45 3.43 5.44
CA ALA A 124 -10.08 2.97 4.20
C ALA A 124 -11.42 3.69 3.93
N ASP A 125 -11.71 4.02 2.67
CA ASP A 125 -12.97 4.59 2.25
C ASP A 125 -14.12 3.56 2.34
N VAL A 126 -14.91 3.68 3.40
CA VAL A 126 -16.11 2.85 3.61
C VAL A 126 -17.22 3.10 2.57
N HIS A 127 -17.14 4.20 1.82
CA HIS A 127 -18.08 4.51 0.73
C HIS A 127 -17.61 3.99 -0.63
N ALA A 128 -16.47 3.29 -0.68
CA ALA A 128 -15.99 2.73 -1.93
C ALA A 128 -17.02 1.79 -2.56
N GLU A 129 -17.10 1.88 -3.89
CA GLU A 129 -18.01 1.11 -4.74
C GLU A 129 -17.18 0.26 -5.72
N ASP A 130 -17.61 -0.98 -5.96
CA ASP A 130 -17.06 -1.80 -7.02
C ASP A 130 -17.63 -1.46 -8.42
N GLU A 131 -17.34 -2.30 -9.42
CA GLU A 131 -17.84 -2.13 -10.78
C GLU A 131 -19.37 -2.18 -10.89
N ASP A 132 -20.04 -2.92 -10.01
CA ASP A 132 -21.50 -3.04 -9.95
C ASP A 132 -22.15 -1.90 -9.16
N GLY A 133 -21.36 -0.97 -8.61
CA GLY A 133 -21.82 0.10 -7.73
C GLY A 133 -22.15 -0.40 -6.32
N ASP A 134 -21.74 -1.63 -5.99
CA ASP A 134 -21.98 -2.23 -4.67
C ASP A 134 -20.94 -1.70 -3.68
N THR A 135 -21.42 -1.14 -2.56
CA THR A 135 -20.58 -0.75 -1.42
C THR A 135 -20.32 -1.96 -0.51
N GLY A 136 -19.43 -1.82 0.48
CA GLY A 136 -19.18 -2.87 1.48
C GLY A 136 -20.48 -3.36 2.14
N LEU A 137 -21.41 -2.43 2.41
CA LEU A 137 -22.69 -2.77 3.00
C LEU A 137 -23.58 -3.63 2.08
N HIS A 138 -23.59 -3.36 0.78
CA HIS A 138 -24.28 -4.22 -0.20
C HIS A 138 -23.68 -5.63 -0.20
N LEU A 139 -22.34 -5.72 -0.24
CA LEU A 139 -21.62 -6.99 -0.30
C LEU A 139 -21.85 -7.85 0.94
N ALA A 140 -21.79 -7.26 2.15
CA ALA A 140 -22.04 -7.95 3.41
C ALA A 140 -23.44 -8.61 3.41
N LEU A 141 -24.46 -7.87 2.97
CA LEU A 141 -25.84 -8.32 2.97
C LEU A 141 -26.13 -9.35 1.87
N MET A 142 -25.56 -9.16 0.66
CA MET A 142 -25.73 -10.10 -0.45
C MET A 142 -25.05 -11.44 -0.18
N LYS A 143 -23.90 -11.44 0.51
CA LYS A 143 -23.12 -12.63 0.82
C LYS A 143 -23.37 -13.17 2.24
N ARG A 144 -24.42 -12.72 2.91
CA ARG A 144 -24.75 -13.12 4.29
C ARG A 144 -24.82 -14.64 4.53
N ALA A 145 -25.23 -15.41 3.53
CA ALA A 145 -25.30 -16.87 3.60
C ALA A 145 -23.95 -17.57 3.38
N THR A 146 -22.97 -16.89 2.76
CA THR A 146 -21.62 -17.41 2.54
C THR A 146 -20.63 -16.97 3.62
N ILE A 147 -20.94 -15.89 4.34
CA ILE A 147 -20.12 -15.40 5.45
C ILE A 147 -20.42 -16.23 6.69
N SER A 148 -19.50 -17.14 7.01
CA SER A 148 -19.51 -17.98 8.21
C SER A 148 -18.12 -18.06 8.84
N THR A 149 -17.54 -16.91 9.12
CA THR A 149 -16.20 -16.78 9.70
C THR A 149 -16.26 -16.66 11.21
N GLU A 150 -15.30 -17.25 11.90
CA GLU A 150 -15.13 -17.03 13.33
C GLU A 150 -14.62 -15.60 13.59
N ILE A 151 -15.13 -14.97 14.64
CA ILE A 151 -14.73 -13.62 15.04
C ILE A 151 -13.82 -13.75 16.24
N ASN A 152 -12.58 -13.29 16.11
CA ASN A 152 -11.64 -13.20 17.21
C ASN A 152 -11.83 -11.86 17.93
N GLU A 153 -12.23 -11.90 19.20
CA GLU A 153 -12.44 -10.73 20.07
C GLU A 153 -11.22 -9.80 20.13
N LEU A 154 -10.01 -10.37 20.15
CA LEU A 154 -8.78 -9.59 20.28
C LEU A 154 -8.41 -8.84 19.00
N GLU A 155 -8.76 -9.40 17.84
CA GLU A 155 -8.40 -8.82 16.54
C GLU A 155 -9.51 -7.95 15.94
N ALA A 156 -10.76 -8.16 16.37
CA ALA A 156 -11.94 -7.46 15.89
C ALA A 156 -12.89 -7.10 17.06
N PRO A 157 -12.44 -6.29 18.05
CA PRO A 157 -13.22 -6.04 19.26
C PRO A 157 -14.53 -5.30 19.00
N THR A 158 -14.57 -4.39 18.02
CA THR A 158 -15.80 -3.62 17.77
C THR A 158 -16.87 -4.45 17.09
N ILE A 159 -16.52 -5.20 16.04
CA ILE A 159 -17.41 -6.14 15.36
C ILE A 159 -17.80 -7.27 16.31
N TYR A 160 -16.88 -7.77 17.14
CA TYR A 160 -17.20 -8.79 18.15
C TYR A 160 -18.22 -8.29 19.18
N GLY A 161 -18.07 -7.06 19.67
CA GLY A 161 -19.03 -6.45 20.59
C GLY A 161 -20.43 -6.33 19.98
N ILE A 162 -20.52 -5.90 18.72
CA ILE A 162 -21.78 -5.87 17.96
C ILE A 162 -22.33 -7.29 17.81
N PHE A 163 -21.51 -8.25 17.40
CA PHE A 163 -21.91 -9.64 17.23
C PHE A 163 -22.49 -10.24 18.52
N MET A 164 -21.90 -9.98 19.68
CA MET A 164 -22.44 -10.40 20.98
C MET A 164 -23.81 -9.78 21.29
N GLN A 165 -24.00 -8.50 20.98
CA GLN A 165 -25.30 -7.84 21.12
C GLN A 165 -26.35 -8.46 20.20
N LEU A 166 -25.99 -8.83 18.98
CA LEU A 166 -26.88 -9.48 18.02
C LEU A 166 -27.20 -10.93 18.38
N ALA A 167 -26.22 -11.67 18.91
CA ALA A 167 -26.39 -13.06 19.33
C ALA A 167 -27.49 -13.20 20.39
N SER A 168 -27.63 -12.21 21.29
CA SER A 168 -28.69 -12.17 22.30
C SER A 168 -30.11 -12.02 21.72
N ARG A 169 -30.24 -11.62 20.45
CA ARG A 169 -31.51 -11.32 19.76
C ARG A 169 -31.93 -12.40 18.74
N THR A 170 -31.26 -13.56 18.74
CA THR A 170 -31.59 -14.74 17.90
C THR A 170 -31.79 -14.43 16.41
N VAL A 171 -30.78 -13.84 15.77
CA VAL A 171 -30.82 -13.49 14.34
C VAL A 171 -29.98 -14.48 13.51
N GLU A 172 -30.45 -14.87 12.33
CA GLU A 172 -29.64 -15.63 11.37
C GLU A 172 -28.54 -14.75 10.75
N HIS A 173 -27.45 -15.34 10.26
CA HIS A 173 -26.35 -14.63 9.58
C HIS A 173 -25.66 -13.53 10.42
N LEU A 174 -25.48 -13.80 11.71
CA LEU A 174 -24.94 -12.87 12.71
C LEU A 174 -23.65 -12.15 12.29
N VAL A 175 -22.70 -12.85 11.67
CA VAL A 175 -21.40 -12.28 11.30
C VAL A 175 -21.55 -11.22 10.21
N ALA A 176 -22.32 -11.51 9.16
CA ALA A 176 -22.58 -10.56 8.08
C ALA A 176 -23.34 -9.33 8.58
N LEU A 177 -24.30 -9.52 9.49
CA LEU A 177 -25.03 -8.42 10.12
C LEU A 177 -24.14 -7.60 11.05
N ALA A 178 -23.22 -8.21 11.79
CA ALA A 178 -22.27 -7.49 12.63
C ALA A 178 -21.34 -6.60 11.80
N ILE A 179 -20.81 -7.12 10.68
CA ILE A 179 -20.02 -6.31 9.73
C ILE A 179 -20.88 -5.19 9.13
N ALA A 180 -22.12 -5.46 8.74
CA ALA A 180 -23.02 -4.46 8.19
C ALA A 180 -23.30 -3.33 9.19
N CYS A 181 -23.60 -3.67 10.45
CA CYS A 181 -23.82 -2.71 11.53
C CYS A 181 -22.56 -1.89 11.82
N TYR A 182 -21.38 -2.53 11.82
CA TYR A 182 -20.10 -1.84 11.96
C TYR A 182 -19.89 -0.81 10.84
N LEU A 183 -20.07 -1.21 9.57
CA LEU A 183 -19.93 -0.29 8.44
C LEU A 183 -20.91 0.89 8.50
N VAL A 184 -22.12 0.67 9.02
CA VAL A 184 -23.10 1.75 9.26
C VAL A 184 -22.63 2.70 10.36
N GLN A 185 -22.05 2.19 11.46
CA GLN A 185 -21.45 3.03 12.51
C GLN A 185 -20.30 3.89 11.98
N GLU A 186 -19.51 3.35 11.05
CA GLU A 186 -18.42 4.06 10.36
C GLU A 186 -18.93 5.02 9.27
N GLY A 187 -20.26 5.17 9.13
CA GLY A 187 -20.90 6.20 8.32
C GLY A 187 -21.49 5.74 6.99
N CYS A 188 -21.51 4.43 6.67
CA CYS A 188 -22.09 3.94 5.42
C CYS A 188 -23.56 4.35 5.26
N LYS A 189 -23.89 4.87 4.06
CA LYS A 189 -25.25 5.28 3.72
C LYS A 189 -26.14 4.08 3.39
N LEU A 190 -27.21 3.90 4.15
CA LEU A 190 -28.22 2.83 3.94
C LEU A 190 -29.09 3.03 2.69
N ASN A 191 -29.17 4.25 2.17
CA ASN A 191 -30.04 4.61 1.03
C ASN A 191 -29.28 4.71 -0.31
N LYS A 192 -27.97 4.48 -0.30
CA LYS A 192 -27.16 4.52 -1.50
C LYS A 192 -27.54 3.35 -2.41
N LYS A 193 -27.93 3.63 -3.65
CA LYS A 193 -28.29 2.62 -4.65
C LYS A 193 -27.09 2.21 -5.49
N ASN A 194 -26.99 0.90 -5.75
CA ASN A 194 -26.05 0.33 -6.73
C ASN A 194 -26.53 0.52 -8.18
N ASN A 195 -25.79 0.00 -9.16
CA ASN A 195 -26.14 0.11 -10.58
C ASN A 195 -27.45 -0.62 -10.95
N LYS A 196 -27.94 -1.51 -10.09
CA LYS A 196 -29.24 -2.21 -10.22
C LYS A 196 -30.39 -1.42 -9.57
N GLY A 197 -30.11 -0.23 -9.03
CA GLY A 197 -31.10 0.62 -8.38
C GLY A 197 -31.55 0.13 -7.00
N LYS A 198 -30.87 -0.86 -6.41
CA LYS A 198 -31.17 -1.40 -5.08
C LYS A 198 -30.29 -0.74 -4.04
N SER A 199 -30.87 -0.32 -2.92
CA SER A 199 -30.15 0.11 -1.73
C SER A 199 -29.90 -1.08 -0.78
N PRO A 200 -28.99 -0.96 0.19
CA PRO A 200 -28.81 -1.94 1.25
C PRO A 200 -30.11 -2.35 1.95
N LEU A 201 -31.00 -1.39 2.21
CA LEU A 201 -32.31 -1.66 2.80
C LEU A 201 -33.20 -2.48 1.86
N ASP A 202 -33.16 -2.24 0.54
CA ASP A 202 -33.92 -3.03 -0.44
C ASP A 202 -33.42 -4.49 -0.56
N LEU A 203 -32.16 -4.76 -0.18
CA LEU A 203 -31.59 -6.10 -0.17
C LEU A 203 -32.03 -6.91 1.06
N VAL A 204 -32.42 -6.22 2.13
CA VAL A 204 -32.90 -6.82 3.36
C VAL A 204 -34.43 -6.90 3.29
N GLN A 205 -34.95 -8.06 2.95
CA GLN A 205 -36.42 -8.29 2.88
C GLN A 205 -37.08 -8.36 4.27
N ASP A 206 -36.28 -8.51 5.32
CA ASP A 206 -36.72 -8.65 6.70
C ASP A 206 -36.75 -7.29 7.41
N THR A 207 -37.93 -6.89 7.89
CA THR A 207 -38.13 -5.63 8.62
C THR A 207 -37.30 -5.54 9.90
N VAL A 208 -37.05 -6.67 10.58
CA VAL A 208 -36.26 -6.69 11.82
C VAL A 208 -34.79 -6.34 11.55
N MET A 209 -34.23 -6.88 10.47
CA MET A 209 -32.86 -6.59 10.06
C MET A 209 -32.71 -5.14 9.57
N ALA A 210 -33.72 -4.61 8.88
CA ALA A 210 -33.73 -3.20 8.45
C ALA A 210 -33.76 -2.25 9.66
N ASP A 211 -34.66 -2.48 10.62
CA ASP A 211 -34.75 -1.69 11.85
C ASP A 211 -33.46 -1.76 12.68
N LEU A 212 -32.84 -2.94 12.72
CA LEU A 212 -31.54 -3.12 13.37
C LEU A 212 -30.46 -2.25 12.72
N LEU A 213 -30.29 -2.30 11.39
CA LEU A 213 -29.31 -1.45 10.71
C LEU A 213 -29.58 0.03 10.99
N GLN A 214 -30.84 0.43 11.04
CA GLN A 214 -31.26 1.81 11.34
C GLN A 214 -30.85 2.25 12.76
N GLN A 215 -30.86 1.35 13.75
CA GLN A 215 -30.42 1.64 15.13
C GLN A 215 -28.93 2.04 15.18
N TYR A 216 -28.12 1.47 14.29
CA TYR A 216 -26.68 1.69 14.24
C TYR A 216 -26.27 2.94 13.44
N VAL A 217 -27.22 3.68 12.86
CA VAL A 217 -26.98 4.94 12.12
C VAL A 217 -26.58 6.10 13.05
N THR A 218 -26.82 5.98 14.36
CA THR A 218 -26.47 7.05 15.30
C THR A 218 -24.94 7.13 15.49
N PRO A 219 -24.31 8.30 15.27
CA PRO A 219 -22.89 8.46 15.54
C PRO A 219 -22.64 8.40 17.05
N ARG A 220 -21.58 7.70 17.47
CA ARG A 220 -21.08 7.64 18.85
C ARG A 220 -21.16 9.01 19.53
N SER A 221 -22.13 9.22 20.43
CA SER A 221 -21.99 10.22 21.48
C SER A 221 -21.09 9.63 22.56
N VAL A 222 -19.83 10.10 22.60
CA VAL A 222 -18.95 10.19 23.78
C VAL A 222 -19.32 9.26 24.96
N ALA A 223 -19.02 7.97 24.87
CA ALA A 223 -18.99 7.04 26.00
C ALA A 223 -18.25 5.75 25.62
N ASN A 224 -16.97 5.85 25.32
CA ASN A 224 -15.97 4.82 25.61
C ASN A 224 -14.60 5.30 25.09
N GLU A 225 -13.78 5.74 26.03
CA GLU A 225 -12.32 5.76 25.90
C GLU A 225 -11.84 4.41 25.33
N PRO A 226 -10.95 4.41 24.32
CA PRO A 226 -10.23 3.20 23.98
C PRO A 226 -9.24 2.90 25.09
N LEU A 227 -9.39 1.72 25.72
CA LEU A 227 -8.41 1.13 26.61
C LEU A 227 -7.16 0.73 25.78
N ALA A 228 -6.40 1.73 25.34
CA ALA A 228 -5.15 1.57 24.64
C ALA A 228 -4.07 2.35 25.39
N ARG A 229 -3.61 1.78 26.51
CA ARG A 229 -2.32 2.09 27.15
C ARG A 229 -2.02 1.04 28.23
N SER A 230 -1.31 -0.01 27.85
CA SER A 230 -0.11 -0.48 28.58
C SER A 230 0.40 -1.79 27.97
N LEU A 231 1.35 -1.68 27.04
CA LEU A 231 2.42 -2.65 26.87
C LEU A 231 3.71 -1.83 26.72
N ILE A 232 4.09 -1.15 27.81
CA ILE A 232 5.48 -0.77 28.05
C ILE A 232 6.00 -1.83 29.02
N VAL A 233 7.02 -2.54 28.56
CA VAL A 233 7.80 -3.48 29.34
C VAL A 233 8.60 -2.64 30.35
N ASP A 234 8.14 -2.57 31.59
CA ASP A 234 8.98 -2.08 32.68
C ASP A 234 9.95 -3.18 33.08
N SER A 235 11.23 -2.93 32.77
CA SER A 235 12.35 -3.56 33.45
C SER A 235 12.68 -2.68 34.65
N GLU A 236 12.45 -3.20 35.85
CA GLU A 236 12.81 -2.53 37.10
C GLU A 236 14.32 -2.43 37.30
N SER A 237 14.66 -1.47 38.18
CA SER A 237 15.90 -1.23 38.95
C SER A 237 16.61 0.06 38.50
N SER A 238 16.95 1.04 39.34
CA SER A 238 17.05 1.06 40.80
C SER A 238 17.21 2.51 41.29
N VAL A 239 16.48 2.85 42.36
CA VAL A 239 16.79 3.70 43.53
C VAL A 239 17.24 5.18 43.45
N GLN A 240 16.64 5.92 44.41
CA GLN A 240 17.05 7.15 45.14
C GLN A 240 16.78 8.49 44.44
N SER A 241 15.72 9.23 44.81
CA SER A 241 15.52 10.04 46.04
C SER A 241 16.61 11.09 46.24
N ASP A 242 16.28 12.37 46.02
CA ASP A 242 16.24 13.35 47.10
C ASP A 242 15.60 14.67 46.64
N SER A 243 14.82 15.21 47.57
CA SER A 243 14.22 16.55 47.58
C SER A 243 15.26 17.63 47.81
N ASP A 244 15.09 18.81 47.20
CA ASP A 244 15.12 20.07 47.96
C ASP A 244 14.76 21.31 47.11
N GLY A 245 13.77 22.05 47.61
CA GLY A 245 13.91 23.47 48.00
C GLY A 245 14.31 24.57 47.00
N SER A 246 13.40 25.55 46.92
CA SER A 246 13.64 27.02 46.86
C SER A 246 13.84 27.77 45.53
N ASN A 247 12.81 28.58 45.21
CA ASN A 247 12.79 29.99 44.78
C ASN A 247 13.99 30.56 43.97
N THR A 248 13.71 31.12 42.77
CA THR A 248 13.71 32.57 42.48
C THR A 248 13.53 32.85 40.97
N SER A 249 12.88 33.96 40.68
CA SER A 249 12.56 34.50 39.35
C SER A 249 13.77 35.12 38.64
N VAL A 250 14.06 34.71 37.40
CA VAL A 250 14.66 35.56 36.36
C VAL A 250 14.12 35.13 35.00
N GLY A 251 13.60 36.07 34.21
CA GLY A 251 13.12 35.83 32.85
C GLY A 251 14.28 35.60 31.89
N GLU A 252 14.37 34.39 31.35
CA GLU A 252 15.26 34.06 30.23
C GLU A 252 14.42 33.62 29.03
N LYS A 253 14.69 34.21 27.86
CA LYS A 253 14.10 33.82 26.59
C LYS A 253 14.49 32.37 26.31
N ARG A 254 13.56 31.45 26.52
CA ARG A 254 13.73 30.03 26.23
C ARG A 254 14.02 29.85 24.74
N ALA A 255 15.22 29.37 24.40
CA ALA A 255 15.55 28.93 23.05
C ALA A 255 14.51 27.87 22.60
N PRO A 256 14.00 27.92 21.36
CA PRO A 256 13.04 26.94 20.89
C PRO A 256 13.69 25.56 20.87
N ALA A 257 12.99 24.56 21.42
CA ALA A 257 13.46 23.18 21.40
C ALA A 257 13.61 22.69 19.94
N PRO A 258 14.62 21.86 19.63
CA PRO A 258 14.78 21.32 18.28
C PRO A 258 13.54 20.50 17.90
N VAL A 259 12.95 20.81 16.75
CA VAL A 259 11.72 20.15 16.27
C VAL A 259 12.09 19.28 15.08
N GLU A 260 11.86 17.98 15.21
CA GLU A 260 12.08 17.00 14.14
C GLU A 260 11.29 17.36 12.87
N CYS A 261 11.94 17.29 11.72
CA CYS A 261 11.26 17.47 10.44
C CYS A 261 10.37 16.26 10.14
N ALA A 262 9.07 16.48 9.92
CA ALA A 262 8.09 15.42 9.62
C ALA A 262 8.30 14.70 8.26
N VAL A 263 9.38 15.01 7.53
CA VAL A 263 9.67 14.47 6.20
C VAL A 263 10.99 13.71 6.17
N CYS A 264 12.07 14.25 6.75
CA CYS A 264 13.38 13.60 6.78
C CYS A 264 13.78 13.07 8.16
N SER A 265 12.98 13.30 9.21
CA SER A 265 13.28 12.92 10.59
C SER A 265 14.62 13.46 11.13
N GLU A 266 15.22 14.43 10.42
CA GLU A 266 16.40 15.11 10.89
C GLU A 266 16.00 16.15 11.94
N LEU A 267 16.76 16.17 13.03
CA LEU A 267 16.65 17.16 14.10
C LEU A 267 17.22 18.47 13.58
N GLY A 268 16.34 19.34 13.09
CA GLY A 268 16.67 20.71 12.75
C GLY A 268 16.39 21.64 13.92
N GLU A 269 17.25 22.63 14.10
CA GLU A 269 16.97 23.76 15.00
C GLU A 269 15.80 24.61 14.46
N GLU A 270 15.39 24.41 13.19
CA GLU A 270 14.54 25.35 12.46
C GLU A 270 13.53 24.69 11.49
N ASN A 271 12.24 24.83 11.77
CA ASN A 271 11.15 24.46 10.85
C ASN A 271 10.52 25.69 10.18
N VAL A 272 10.31 25.60 8.87
CA VAL A 272 9.77 26.66 8.01
C VAL A 272 8.29 26.91 8.29
N LEU A 273 7.91 28.18 8.39
CA LEU A 273 6.53 28.61 8.57
C LEU A 273 5.77 28.53 7.24
N PHE A 274 4.66 27.80 7.22
CA PHE A 274 3.79 27.69 6.04
C PHE A 274 2.62 28.64 6.17
N GLU A 275 2.39 29.50 5.17
CA GLU A 275 1.20 30.34 5.08
C GLU A 275 0.17 29.74 4.10
N PRO A 276 -1.13 29.84 4.40
CA PRO A 276 -1.75 30.57 5.52
C PRO A 276 -1.91 29.76 6.82
N CYS A 277 -1.50 28.49 6.86
CA CYS A 277 -1.83 27.59 7.97
C CYS A 277 -1.02 27.79 9.26
N GLY A 278 0.08 28.54 9.23
CA GLY A 278 0.93 28.84 10.38
C GLY A 278 1.75 27.66 10.92
N HIS A 279 1.74 26.50 10.25
CA HIS A 279 2.41 25.30 10.73
C HIS A 279 3.92 25.29 10.40
N ARG A 280 4.72 24.76 11.34
CA ARG A 280 6.18 24.57 11.23
C ARG A 280 6.51 23.09 11.34
N ILE A 281 6.47 22.39 10.21
CA ILE A 281 6.53 20.91 10.16
C ILE A 281 7.69 20.35 9.33
N ALA A 282 8.39 21.20 8.59
CA ALA A 282 9.46 20.76 7.70
C ALA A 282 10.63 21.74 7.68
N CYS A 283 11.83 21.19 7.52
CA CYS A 283 13.06 21.97 7.30
C CYS A 283 13.04 22.70 5.95
N GLU A 284 14.01 23.59 5.73
CA GLU A 284 14.14 24.38 4.49
C GLU A 284 14.09 23.50 3.23
N ASP A 285 14.88 22.44 3.18
CA ASP A 285 14.98 21.57 2.00
C ASP A 285 13.71 20.76 1.73
N CYS A 286 13.10 20.23 2.79
CA CYS A 286 11.85 19.48 2.67
C CYS A 286 10.69 20.40 2.28
N SER A 287 10.62 21.60 2.87
CA SER A 287 9.57 22.59 2.57
C SER A 287 9.57 23.07 1.12
N ALA A 288 10.75 23.18 0.49
CA ALA A 288 10.91 23.65 -0.88
C ALA A 288 10.22 22.73 -1.91
N ARG A 289 9.92 21.48 -1.53
CA ARG A 289 9.29 20.45 -2.38
C ARG A 289 7.81 20.24 -2.05
N MET A 290 7.31 20.86 -0.98
CA MET A 290 5.94 20.65 -0.48
C MET A 290 4.95 21.63 -1.10
N LYS A 291 3.83 21.12 -1.62
CA LYS A 291 2.72 21.94 -2.14
C LYS A 291 1.58 22.12 -1.13
N LYS A 292 1.45 21.19 -0.17
CA LYS A 292 0.44 21.18 0.90
C LYS A 292 1.11 20.92 2.24
N CYS A 293 0.55 21.48 3.30
CA CYS A 293 0.97 21.20 4.68
C CYS A 293 0.54 19.77 5.06
N LEU A 294 1.46 18.94 5.56
CA LEU A 294 1.15 17.56 5.98
C LEU A 294 0.33 17.47 7.27
N ARG A 295 0.25 18.56 8.04
CA ARG A 295 -0.56 18.61 9.27
C ARG A 295 -2.02 18.97 9.04
N CYS A 296 -2.30 19.89 8.11
CA CYS A 296 -3.67 20.37 7.86
C CYS A 296 -4.17 20.23 6.42
N GLY A 297 -3.36 19.71 5.50
CA GLY A 297 -3.71 19.52 4.09
C GLY A 297 -3.84 20.81 3.27
N GLN A 298 -3.69 22.00 3.88
CA GLN A 298 -3.85 23.29 3.21
C GLN A 298 -2.69 23.57 2.24
N PHE A 299 -2.99 24.20 1.09
CA PHE A 299 -1.97 24.60 0.12
C PHE A 299 -1.05 25.67 0.68
N VAL A 300 0.26 25.47 0.49
CA VAL A 300 1.30 26.39 0.99
C VAL A 300 1.55 27.47 -0.07
N THR A 301 1.14 28.70 0.23
CA THR A 301 1.31 29.85 -0.68
C THR A 301 2.63 30.57 -0.44
N LYS A 302 3.07 30.69 0.80
CA LYS A 302 4.36 31.27 1.19
C LYS A 302 5.06 30.42 2.25
N ARG A 303 6.39 30.44 2.21
CA ARG A 303 7.31 29.71 3.08
C ARG A 303 8.30 30.70 3.66
N LEU A 304 8.33 30.83 4.98
CA LEU A 304 9.17 31.80 5.67
C LEU A 304 10.10 31.09 6.64
N THR A 305 11.40 31.35 6.54
CA THR A 305 12.36 31.00 7.60
C THR A 305 12.18 31.93 8.81
N GLN A 306 12.84 31.62 9.92
CA GLN A 306 12.77 32.45 11.12
C GLN A 306 13.26 33.89 10.88
N ASP A 307 14.24 34.06 9.98
CA ASP A 307 14.76 35.36 9.55
C ASP A 307 13.86 36.10 8.53
N GLY A 308 12.69 35.54 8.20
CA GLY A 308 11.75 36.13 7.26
C GLY A 308 12.11 35.94 5.79
N ARG A 309 13.09 35.09 5.47
CA ARG A 309 13.46 34.79 4.07
C ARG A 309 12.39 33.92 3.41
N VAL A 310 11.99 34.32 2.21
CA VAL A 310 11.01 33.56 1.41
C VAL A 310 11.72 32.43 0.65
N ILE A 311 11.30 31.19 0.89
CA ILE A 311 11.83 30.01 0.18
C ILE A 311 11.00 29.75 -1.08
N ALA A 312 11.69 29.75 -2.23
CA ALA A 312 11.09 29.43 -3.52
C ALA A 312 10.83 27.92 -3.69
N CYS A 313 9.73 27.58 -4.34
CA CYS A 313 9.39 26.18 -4.65
C CYS A 313 10.37 25.63 -5.71
N LYS A 314 11.04 24.51 -5.42
CA LYS A 314 11.84 23.77 -6.41
C LYS A 314 10.95 22.72 -7.09
N SER A 315 10.97 22.66 -8.42
CA SER A 315 10.30 21.60 -9.16
C SER A 315 11.03 20.26 -8.94
N ARG A 316 10.27 19.15 -8.93
CA ARG A 316 10.81 17.80 -8.81
C ARG A 316 11.67 17.51 -10.03
N GLN A 317 13.00 17.55 -9.89
CA GLN A 317 13.88 16.95 -10.89
C GLN A 317 13.76 15.42 -10.81
N PRO A 318 13.76 14.71 -11.95
CA PRO A 318 13.91 13.26 -11.97
C PRO A 318 15.17 12.88 -11.20
N SER A 319 15.16 11.77 -10.43
CA SER A 319 16.38 11.34 -9.75
C SER A 319 17.48 11.15 -10.79
N THR A 320 18.64 11.76 -10.55
CA THR A 320 19.84 11.64 -11.42
C THR A 320 20.19 10.17 -11.67
N GLU A 321 19.93 9.32 -10.69
CA GLU A 321 20.05 7.87 -10.78
C GLU A 321 19.05 7.21 -11.74
N ARG A 322 17.80 7.70 -11.82
CA ARG A 322 16.82 7.24 -12.82
C ARG A 322 17.22 7.65 -14.22
N LEU A 323 17.77 8.86 -14.39
CA LEU A 323 18.29 9.30 -15.69
C LEU A 323 19.46 8.42 -16.14
N ARG A 324 20.43 8.15 -15.27
CA ARG A 324 21.55 7.22 -15.56
C ARG A 324 21.06 5.81 -15.89
N TYR A 325 20.07 5.30 -15.15
CA TYR A 325 19.48 3.99 -15.43
C TYR A 325 18.78 3.95 -16.80
N LEU A 326 18.02 5.00 -17.14
CA LEU A 326 17.35 5.09 -18.44
C LEU A 326 18.36 5.22 -19.58
N GLU A 327 19.43 6.00 -19.40
CA GLU A 327 20.54 6.11 -20.35
C GLU A 327 21.23 4.76 -20.55
N SER A 328 21.52 4.02 -19.46
CA SER A 328 22.08 2.66 -19.53
C SER A 328 21.17 1.71 -20.30
N LYS A 329 19.86 1.72 -20.00
CA LYS A 329 18.89 0.87 -20.70
C LYS A 329 18.74 1.21 -22.17
N ILE A 330 18.77 2.50 -22.51
CA ILE A 330 18.73 2.95 -23.90
C ILE A 330 19.97 2.45 -24.63
N ALA A 331 21.15 2.57 -24.02
CA ALA A 331 22.40 2.07 -24.59
C ALA A 331 22.39 0.54 -24.81
N GLU A 332 21.89 -0.24 -23.85
CA GLU A 332 21.74 -1.71 -23.98
C GLU A 332 20.80 -2.09 -25.13
N ILE A 333 19.68 -1.38 -25.27
CA ILE A 333 18.72 -1.59 -26.36
C ILE A 333 19.36 -1.18 -27.70
N GLU A 334 20.06 -0.06 -27.76
CA GLU A 334 20.76 0.40 -28.95
C GLU A 334 21.84 -0.60 -29.39
N GLU A 335 22.65 -1.10 -28.46
CA GLU A 335 23.66 -2.14 -28.72
C GLU A 335 23.02 -3.42 -29.25
N ALA A 336 21.91 -3.85 -28.65
CA ALA A 336 21.15 -5.01 -29.12
C ALA A 336 20.58 -4.77 -30.53
N HIS A 337 20.19 -3.55 -30.90
CA HIS A 337 19.63 -3.27 -32.23
C HIS A 337 20.69 -2.87 -33.27
N CYS A 338 21.95 -2.68 -32.87
CA CYS A 338 23.05 -2.33 -33.75
C CYS A 338 23.67 -3.55 -34.46
N CYS A 339 24.16 -3.33 -35.67
CA CYS A 339 24.82 -4.33 -36.49
C CYS A 339 26.17 -4.67 -35.88
N SER A 340 26.35 -5.90 -35.44
CA SER A 340 27.60 -6.39 -34.82
C SER A 340 28.84 -6.37 -35.72
N ILE A 341 28.72 -5.94 -36.98
CA ILE A 341 29.83 -5.80 -37.92
C ILE A 341 30.35 -4.36 -37.97
N CYS A 342 29.44 -3.37 -38.03
CA CYS A 342 29.81 -1.96 -38.15
C CYS A 342 29.52 -1.13 -36.90
N MET A 343 28.77 -1.65 -35.93
CA MET A 343 28.37 -1.02 -34.67
C MET A 343 27.63 0.33 -34.79
N GLU A 344 27.45 0.86 -36.00
CA GLU A 344 26.83 2.17 -36.25
C GLU A 344 25.39 2.08 -36.76
N ARG A 345 25.07 1.03 -37.54
CA ARG A 345 23.78 0.90 -38.25
C ARG A 345 22.90 -0.15 -37.62
N ARG A 346 21.58 0.07 -37.62
CA ARG A 346 20.61 -0.90 -37.09
C ARG A 346 20.59 -2.21 -37.88
N ARG A 347 20.33 -3.33 -37.21
CA ARG A 347 20.10 -4.65 -37.82
C ARG A 347 18.73 -4.67 -38.49
N ASN A 348 18.72 -4.49 -39.80
CA ASN A 348 17.51 -4.49 -40.62
C ASN A 348 17.50 -5.62 -41.67
N VAL A 349 18.46 -6.55 -41.64
CA VAL A 349 18.48 -7.74 -42.49
C VAL A 349 18.72 -8.98 -41.65
N VAL A 350 17.89 -10.00 -41.82
CA VAL A 350 18.00 -11.30 -41.15
C VAL A 350 18.22 -12.41 -42.17
N PHE A 351 19.07 -13.37 -41.81
CA PHE A 351 19.35 -14.58 -42.57
C PHE A 351 18.47 -15.74 -42.09
N LEU A 352 18.24 -16.76 -42.92
CA LEU A 352 17.46 -17.94 -42.51
C LEU A 352 18.03 -18.70 -41.30
N CYS A 353 19.31 -18.48 -40.97
CA CYS A 353 19.92 -19.03 -39.76
C CYS A 353 19.57 -18.24 -38.48
N GLY A 354 18.72 -17.21 -38.55
CA GLY A 354 18.25 -16.39 -37.43
C GLY A 354 19.16 -15.21 -37.06
N HIS A 355 20.34 -15.09 -37.65
CA HIS A 355 21.26 -13.98 -37.38
C HIS A 355 21.00 -12.81 -38.32
N GLY A 356 21.30 -11.58 -37.86
CA GLY A 356 21.08 -10.37 -38.64
C GLY A 356 22.26 -9.42 -38.68
N ALA A 357 22.29 -8.59 -39.72
CA ALA A 357 23.23 -7.52 -39.95
C ALA A 357 22.50 -6.29 -40.52
N CYS A 358 23.17 -5.15 -40.64
CA CYS A 358 22.61 -4.03 -41.39
C CYS A 358 22.69 -4.31 -42.90
N GLU A 359 21.83 -3.65 -43.67
CA GLU A 359 21.75 -3.76 -45.12
C GLU A 359 23.12 -3.65 -45.80
N LYS A 360 23.88 -2.58 -45.49
CA LYS A 360 25.22 -2.35 -46.05
C LYS A 360 26.24 -3.45 -45.72
N CYS A 361 26.22 -4.01 -44.51
CA CYS A 361 27.14 -5.08 -44.13
C CYS A 361 26.68 -6.44 -44.65
N SER A 362 25.38 -6.62 -44.87
CA SER A 362 24.82 -7.88 -45.35
C SER A 362 25.10 -8.13 -46.83
N THR A 363 25.31 -7.09 -47.66
CA THR A 363 25.50 -7.22 -49.11
C THR A 363 26.72 -8.06 -49.47
N THR A 364 27.84 -7.84 -48.79
CA THR A 364 29.12 -8.52 -49.03
C THR A 364 29.21 -9.92 -48.41
N LEU A 365 28.29 -10.27 -47.50
CA LEU A 365 28.30 -11.55 -46.81
C LEU A 365 27.70 -12.68 -47.67
N LYS A 366 28.51 -13.72 -47.89
CA LYS A 366 28.09 -15.03 -48.42
C LYS A 366 27.96 -16.10 -47.32
N ILE A 367 28.62 -15.90 -46.19
CA ILE A 367 28.64 -16.78 -45.02
C ILE A 367 28.25 -15.93 -43.81
N CYS A 368 27.40 -16.47 -42.93
CA CYS A 368 26.98 -15.79 -41.72
C CYS A 368 28.16 -15.62 -40.76
N HIS A 369 28.41 -14.38 -40.31
CA HIS A 369 29.52 -14.04 -39.42
C HIS A 369 29.38 -14.61 -37.99
N MET A 370 28.17 -15.00 -37.60
CA MET A 370 27.88 -15.54 -36.26
C MET A 370 27.95 -17.07 -36.24
N CYS A 371 27.31 -17.75 -37.19
CA CYS A 371 27.21 -19.23 -37.18
C CYS A 371 27.93 -19.94 -38.34
N ARG A 372 28.64 -19.19 -39.20
CA ARG A 372 29.46 -19.70 -40.31
C ARG A 372 28.71 -20.56 -41.35
N LYS A 373 27.37 -20.56 -41.33
CA LYS A 373 26.53 -21.19 -42.36
C LYS A 373 26.44 -20.31 -43.62
N THR A 374 26.33 -20.93 -44.79
CA THR A 374 26.11 -20.23 -46.06
C THR A 374 24.77 -19.51 -46.05
N ILE A 375 24.75 -18.25 -46.54
CA ILE A 375 23.55 -17.42 -46.56
C ILE A 375 22.78 -17.71 -47.85
N THR A 376 21.63 -18.39 -47.74
CA THR A 376 20.77 -18.76 -48.88
C THR A 376 19.69 -17.73 -49.18
N LYS A 377 19.23 -16.97 -48.18
CA LYS A 377 18.24 -15.91 -48.33
C LYS A 377 18.47 -14.79 -47.31
N LYS A 378 18.28 -13.55 -47.74
CA LYS A 378 18.35 -12.32 -46.93
C LYS A 378 16.95 -11.71 -46.87
N ILE A 379 16.45 -11.44 -45.67
CA ILE A 379 15.10 -10.91 -45.42
C ILE A 379 15.26 -9.53 -44.77
N ASN A 380 14.70 -8.49 -45.38
CA ASN A 380 14.72 -7.15 -44.80
C ASN A 380 13.60 -7.01 -43.77
N LEU A 381 13.96 -6.53 -42.57
CA LEU A 381 13.03 -6.13 -41.52
C LEU A 381 12.78 -4.63 -41.72
N TYR A 382 11.55 -4.28 -42.08
CA TYR A 382 11.10 -2.89 -42.22
C TYR A 382 10.56 -2.36 -40.89
#